data_AF-A0A8H3DNP9-F1
#
_entry.id   AF-A0A8H3DNP9-F1
#
_cell.length_a   1.000
_cell.length_b   1.000
_cell.length_c   1.000
_cell.angle_alpha   90.00
_cell.angle_beta   90.00
_cell.angle_gamma   90.00
#
_symmetry.space_group_name_H-M   'P 1'
#
loop_
_entity.id
_entity.type
_entity.pdbx_description
1 polymer ?
#
loop_
_entity_poly.entity_id
_entity_poly.type
_entity_poly.pdbx_seq_one_letter_code
_entity_poly.pdbx_strand_id
1 'polypeptide(L)'
;MLSPLRWKETCIRLLPYIPYVNPKPSSSVTLPEDVLRLISQYYVESVLAQPKTVRQLRRRRKEYWSAIAPLAKASPQLWKIVCEIWRMIWATCCSVRCLSQCHGGRLSPVIRILTLGEDWEPETLNLTALTKLENLSIDYHKLLYYDQPSRQLRILPGVKSLPPSLRRLEILHFHGPAEDLFPLINSCPKLVELRLVQCTMFNNPKCMLWRVNAHNHYLVGHRRDDAINCANTLANHIQGLPHLERFHAHQYLTNLDSVYQHRLEHKRHHPPGHRDRTDPVDGVTMHNILQLAALAPQDAPPINPALPRLADKKLWAVSCPQCQRELEEPIEAAERLVASLLSAKHKSLKAVSFPSFLSPGRTAPSEWMVEHEYVQDRLVIWTQRPTCGRPRQRYRCEFVRHGSQWLLGQ
;
A
#
# COMPACT_ATOMS: atom_id res chain seq x y z
N MET A 1 3.61 -9.06 28.50
CA MET A 1 2.18 -9.40 28.40
C MET A 1 1.36 -8.23 28.92
N LEU A 2 0.61 -7.53 28.07
CA LEU A 2 -0.27 -6.42 28.49
C LEU A 2 -1.66 -6.96 28.86
N SER A 3 -2.24 -6.46 29.95
CA SER A 3 -3.50 -6.95 30.51
C SER A 3 -4.69 -6.78 29.55
N PRO A 4 -5.69 -7.69 29.58
CA PRO A 4 -6.91 -7.64 28.75
C PRO A 4 -7.66 -6.29 28.77
N LEU A 5 -7.55 -5.54 29.87
CA LEU A 5 -8.18 -4.24 30.06
C LEU A 5 -7.55 -3.13 29.19
N ARG A 6 -6.23 -3.17 28.93
CA ARG A 6 -5.56 -2.20 28.04
C ARG A 6 -5.93 -2.37 26.56
N TRP A 7 -6.34 -3.56 26.13
CA TRP A 7 -6.69 -3.84 24.72
C TRP A 7 -8.02 -3.19 24.30
N LYS A 8 -9.00 -3.18 25.22
CA LYS A 8 -10.27 -2.46 25.03
C LYS A 8 -10.01 -0.97 24.86
N GLU A 9 -9.11 -0.39 25.65
CA GLU A 9 -8.72 1.01 25.55
C GLU A 9 -7.99 1.32 24.24
N THR A 10 -7.12 0.46 23.70
CA THR A 10 -6.45 0.71 22.41
C THR A 10 -7.42 0.68 21.23
N CYS A 11 -8.40 -0.24 21.24
CA CYS A 11 -9.44 -0.29 20.21
C CYS A 11 -10.45 0.86 20.33
N ILE A 12 -10.71 1.34 21.56
CA ILE A 12 -11.55 2.51 21.84
C ILE A 12 -10.81 3.83 21.54
N ARG A 13 -9.49 3.92 21.76
CA ARG A 13 -8.65 5.09 21.42
C ARG A 13 -8.53 5.35 19.91
N LEU A 14 -8.90 4.38 19.08
CA LEU A 14 -9.04 4.58 17.63
C LEU A 14 -10.36 5.26 17.24
N LEU A 15 -11.29 5.45 18.19
CA LEU A 15 -12.44 6.33 18.08
C LEU A 15 -12.14 7.62 18.86
N PRO A 16 -12.36 8.83 18.29
CA PRO A 16 -12.11 10.07 19.02
C PRO A 16 -13.03 10.20 20.24
N TYR A 17 -12.46 10.64 21.37
CA TYR A 17 -13.19 11.00 22.60
C TYR A 17 -14.02 12.28 22.38
N ILE A 18 -15.30 12.29 22.77
CA ILE A 18 -16.19 13.44 22.61
C ILE A 18 -17.15 13.52 23.82
N PRO A 19 -17.30 14.70 24.47
CA PRO A 19 -18.20 14.89 25.60
C PRO A 19 -19.68 14.92 25.17
N TYR A 20 -20.54 14.40 26.04
CA TYR A 20 -21.99 14.29 25.86
C TYR A 20 -22.71 15.60 26.25
N VAL A 21 -23.66 16.05 25.45
CA VAL A 21 -24.59 17.14 25.80
C VAL A 21 -26.00 16.58 25.78
N ASN A 22 -26.70 16.69 26.91
CA ASN A 22 -27.99 16.04 27.16
C ASN A 22 -29.15 16.89 26.60
N PRO A 23 -29.89 16.46 25.56
CA PRO A 23 -31.11 17.16 25.15
C PRO A 23 -32.31 16.65 25.99
N LYS A 24 -33.10 17.57 26.55
CA LYS A 24 -34.36 17.24 27.24
C LYS A 24 -35.41 16.73 26.23
N PRO A 25 -36.18 15.67 26.52
CA PRO A 25 -37.19 15.15 25.61
C PRO A 25 -38.56 15.81 25.84
N SER A 26 -39.17 16.30 24.75
CA SER A 26 -40.62 16.54 24.65
C SER A 26 -41.21 15.45 23.74
N SER A 27 -42.21 14.73 24.25
CA SER A 27 -42.98 13.64 23.60
C SER A 27 -42.63 13.34 22.13
N SER A 28 -41.69 12.43 21.90
CA SER A 28 -41.32 12.00 20.55
C SER A 28 -41.73 10.54 20.33
N VAL A 29 -42.49 10.28 19.28
CA VAL A 29 -42.70 8.93 18.75
C VAL A 29 -41.32 8.32 18.48
N THR A 30 -40.91 7.32 19.26
CA THR A 30 -39.65 6.61 19.05
C THR A 30 -39.86 5.58 17.93
N LEU A 31 -39.11 5.75 16.84
CA LEU A 31 -39.05 4.75 15.78
C LEU A 31 -38.59 3.39 16.36
N PRO A 32 -39.15 2.27 15.89
CA PRO A 32 -38.67 0.93 16.23
C PRO A 32 -37.16 0.74 15.93
N GLU A 33 -36.48 -0.09 16.74
CA GLU A 33 -35.02 -0.28 16.63
C GLU A 33 -34.60 -0.87 15.27
N ASP A 34 -35.38 -1.77 14.72
CA ASP A 34 -35.17 -2.39 13.40
C ASP A 34 -35.23 -1.35 12.27
N VAL A 35 -36.18 -0.42 12.34
CA VAL A 35 -36.28 0.71 11.40
C VAL A 35 -35.06 1.63 11.53
N LEU A 36 -34.66 1.97 12.77
CA LEU A 36 -33.45 2.75 13.02
C LEU A 36 -32.19 2.04 12.50
N ARG A 37 -32.12 0.72 12.62
CA ARG A 37 -31.00 -0.10 12.12
C ARG A 37 -30.94 -0.09 10.60
N LEU A 38 -32.07 -0.23 9.91
CA LEU A 38 -32.14 -0.14 8.45
C LEU A 38 -31.73 1.24 7.94
N ILE A 39 -32.26 2.32 8.52
CA ILE A 39 -31.88 3.70 8.15
C ILE A 39 -30.38 3.92 8.38
N SER A 40 -29.87 3.50 9.54
CA SER A 40 -28.46 3.64 9.88
C SER A 40 -27.56 2.84 8.95
N GLN A 41 -27.98 1.63 8.57
CA GLN A 41 -27.23 0.79 7.63
C GLN A 41 -27.17 1.44 6.25
N TYR A 42 -28.31 1.88 5.72
CA TYR A 42 -28.37 2.58 4.45
C TYR A 42 -27.48 3.83 4.44
N TYR A 43 -27.54 4.64 5.50
CA TYR A 43 -26.71 5.85 5.60
C TYR A 43 -25.22 5.52 5.63
N VAL A 44 -24.78 4.59 6.48
CA VAL A 44 -23.38 4.15 6.56
C VAL A 44 -22.91 3.58 5.22
N GLU A 45 -23.72 2.74 4.58
CA GLU A 45 -23.41 2.18 3.27
C GLU A 45 -23.34 3.25 2.18
N SER A 46 -24.22 4.27 2.20
CA SER A 46 -24.18 5.37 1.24
C SER A 46 -22.90 6.20 1.34
N VAL A 47 -22.41 6.47 2.56
CA VAL A 47 -21.12 7.15 2.79
C VAL A 47 -19.96 6.33 2.23
N LEU A 48 -20.08 5.00 2.27
CA LEU A 48 -19.07 4.07 1.77
C LEU A 48 -19.20 3.73 0.27
N ALA A 49 -20.37 3.91 -0.34
CA ALA A 49 -20.74 3.39 -1.66
C ALA A 49 -19.94 3.92 -2.86
N GLN A 50 -19.35 5.12 -2.75
CA GLN A 50 -18.54 5.66 -3.86
C GLN A 50 -17.36 4.72 -4.18
N PRO A 51 -17.09 4.43 -5.47
CA PRO A 51 -15.95 3.62 -5.87
C PRO A 51 -14.66 4.33 -5.45
N LYS A 52 -13.97 3.73 -4.48
CA LYS A 52 -12.74 4.23 -3.87
C LYS A 52 -11.62 3.25 -4.10
N THR A 53 -10.39 3.76 -4.16
CA THR A 53 -9.22 2.90 -4.10
C THR A 53 -9.06 2.34 -2.70
N VAL A 54 -8.48 1.14 -2.56
CA VAL A 54 -8.16 0.56 -1.23
C VAL A 54 -7.29 1.50 -0.38
N ARG A 55 -6.38 2.24 -1.03
CA ARG A 55 -5.57 3.28 -0.39
C ARG A 55 -6.40 4.44 0.14
N GLN A 56 -7.39 4.92 -0.62
CA GLN A 56 -8.30 5.98 -0.18
C GLN A 56 -9.15 5.53 1.00
N LEU A 57 -9.65 4.29 0.98
CA LEU A 57 -10.36 3.70 2.12
C LEU A 57 -9.46 3.74 3.37
N ARG A 58 -8.25 3.17 3.30
CA ARG A 58 -7.33 3.17 4.44
C ARG A 58 -6.99 4.58 4.95
N ARG A 59 -6.64 5.51 4.07
CA ARG A 59 -6.17 6.86 4.45
C ARG A 59 -7.27 7.79 4.96
N ARG A 60 -8.47 7.70 4.39
CA ARG A 60 -9.60 8.62 4.68
C ARG A 60 -10.58 8.05 5.70
N ARG A 61 -10.22 6.99 6.43
CA ARG A 61 -11.07 6.36 7.46
C ARG A 61 -11.66 7.38 8.44
N LYS A 62 -10.84 8.32 8.94
CA LYS A 62 -11.28 9.37 9.86
C LYS A 62 -12.33 10.30 9.25
N GLU A 63 -12.19 10.61 7.95
CA GLU A 63 -13.16 11.43 7.23
C GLU A 63 -14.49 10.71 7.04
N TYR A 64 -14.48 9.40 6.72
CA TYR A 64 -15.71 8.61 6.64
C TYR A 64 -16.43 8.53 7.98
N TRP A 65 -15.69 8.29 9.07
CA TRP A 65 -16.26 8.33 10.40
C TRP A 65 -16.82 9.72 10.73
N SER A 66 -16.11 10.79 10.35
CA SER A 66 -16.60 12.16 10.56
C SER A 66 -17.92 12.45 9.84
N ALA A 67 -18.16 11.84 8.68
CA ALA A 67 -19.44 11.94 7.96
C ALA A 67 -20.57 11.12 8.62
N ILE A 68 -20.22 10.03 9.31
CA ILE A 68 -21.17 9.14 10.00
C ILE A 68 -21.48 9.61 11.43
N ALA A 69 -20.51 10.24 12.08
CA ALA A 69 -20.58 10.64 13.49
C ALA A 69 -21.79 11.53 13.85
N PRO A 70 -22.27 12.47 13.01
CA PRO A 70 -23.48 13.23 13.31
C PRO A 70 -24.71 12.36 13.57
N LEU A 71 -24.91 11.29 12.77
CA LEU A 71 -26.01 10.34 12.99
C LEU A 71 -25.84 9.60 14.32
N ALA A 72 -24.62 9.12 14.60
CA ALA A 72 -24.32 8.43 15.86
C ALA A 72 -24.53 9.32 17.09
N LYS A 73 -24.31 10.64 16.96
CA LYS A 73 -24.46 11.61 18.06
C LYS A 73 -25.90 12.04 18.32
N ALA A 74 -26.84 11.73 17.42
CA ALA A 74 -28.22 12.17 17.55
C ALA A 74 -28.94 11.54 18.77
N SER A 75 -28.57 10.32 19.17
CA SER A 75 -29.06 9.69 20.40
C SER A 75 -28.14 8.56 20.89
N PRO A 76 -28.21 8.16 22.18
CA PRO A 76 -27.47 7.00 22.69
C PRO A 76 -27.82 5.69 21.97
N GLN A 77 -29.07 5.52 21.53
CA GLN A 77 -29.52 4.34 20.79
C GLN A 77 -28.88 4.29 19.39
N LEU A 78 -28.90 5.42 18.66
CA LEU A 78 -28.24 5.52 17.36
C LEU A 78 -26.73 5.34 17.46
N TRP A 79 -26.11 5.86 18.53
CA TRP A 79 -24.69 5.62 18.79
C TRP A 79 -24.37 4.13 18.81
N LYS A 80 -25.13 3.35 19.58
CA LYS A 80 -24.96 1.89 19.68
C LYS A 80 -25.14 1.21 18.32
N ILE A 81 -26.25 1.48 17.63
CA ILE A 81 -26.59 0.89 16.33
C ILE A 81 -25.51 1.21 15.28
N VAL A 82 -25.14 2.49 15.14
CA VAL A 82 -24.15 2.93 14.15
C VAL A 82 -22.77 2.35 14.44
N CYS A 83 -22.36 2.29 15.71
CA CYS A 83 -21.10 1.66 16.09
C CYS A 83 -21.08 0.15 15.79
N GLU A 84 -22.17 -0.56 16.03
CA GLU A 84 -22.32 -1.97 15.67
C GLU A 84 -22.20 -2.16 14.15
N ILE A 85 -22.95 -1.40 13.36
CA ILE A 85 -22.93 -1.46 11.89
C ILE A 85 -21.52 -1.15 11.37
N TRP A 86 -20.90 -0.09 11.87
CA TRP A 86 -19.54 0.30 11.46
C TRP A 86 -18.52 -0.80 11.72
N ARG A 87 -18.56 -1.43 12.91
CA ARG A 87 -17.67 -2.54 13.25
C ARG A 87 -17.93 -3.79 12.42
N MET A 88 -19.19 -4.03 12.02
CA MET A 88 -19.53 -5.14 11.13
C MET A 88 -19.05 -4.92 9.70
N ILE A 89 -19.02 -3.67 9.21
CA ILE A 89 -18.59 -3.36 7.84
C ILE A 89 -17.06 -3.20 7.76
N TRP A 90 -16.46 -2.47 8.69
CA TRP A 90 -15.07 -2.08 8.68
C TRP A 90 -14.33 -2.51 9.95
N ALA A 91 -13.55 -3.56 9.82
CA ALA A 91 -12.65 -4.02 10.85
C ALA A 91 -11.25 -3.42 10.66
N THR A 92 -10.71 -2.83 11.72
CA THR A 92 -9.28 -2.49 11.79
C THR A 92 -8.69 -3.22 12.95
N CYS A 93 -7.64 -3.98 12.69
CA CYS A 93 -7.16 -4.87 13.71
C CYS A 93 -5.65 -4.95 13.79
N CYS A 94 -5.20 -5.17 15.02
CA CYS A 94 -3.83 -5.42 15.38
C CYS A 94 -3.62 -6.90 15.75
N SER A 95 -4.59 -7.80 15.58
CA SER A 95 -4.41 -9.26 15.70
C SER A 95 -5.70 -10.02 15.40
N VAL A 96 -5.61 -11.30 15.06
CA VAL A 96 -6.80 -12.18 14.95
C VAL A 96 -7.55 -12.27 16.27
N ARG A 97 -6.82 -12.28 17.39
CA ARG A 97 -7.40 -12.30 18.73
C ARG A 97 -8.27 -11.07 18.96
N CYS A 98 -7.84 -9.91 18.47
CA CYS A 98 -8.66 -8.71 18.54
C CYS A 98 -9.87 -8.81 17.59
N LEU A 99 -9.76 -9.42 16.41
CA LEU A 99 -10.92 -9.67 15.53
C LEU A 99 -11.91 -10.66 16.17
N SER A 100 -11.43 -11.77 16.74
CA SER A 100 -12.28 -12.79 17.36
C SER A 100 -12.89 -12.26 18.65
N GLN A 101 -12.15 -11.58 19.51
CA GLN A 101 -12.68 -10.99 20.75
C GLN A 101 -13.70 -9.88 20.49
N CYS A 102 -13.52 -9.06 19.44
CA CYS A 102 -14.50 -8.05 19.05
C CYS A 102 -15.80 -8.65 18.46
N HIS A 103 -15.77 -9.91 18.03
CA HIS A 103 -16.88 -10.59 17.34
C HIS A 103 -17.29 -11.93 17.99
N GLY A 104 -17.07 -12.11 19.29
CA GLY A 104 -17.59 -13.28 20.03
C GLY A 104 -16.90 -14.62 19.69
N GLY A 105 -15.60 -14.59 19.39
CA GLY A 105 -14.77 -15.78 19.15
C GLY A 105 -14.69 -16.23 17.70
N ARG A 106 -15.46 -15.64 16.76
CA ARG A 106 -15.40 -15.96 15.33
C ARG A 106 -15.31 -14.71 14.47
N LEU A 107 -14.58 -14.80 13.37
CA LEU A 107 -14.53 -13.76 12.34
C LEU A 107 -15.93 -13.59 11.73
N SER A 108 -16.52 -12.40 11.87
CA SER A 108 -17.84 -12.14 11.31
C SER A 108 -17.80 -12.21 9.78
N PRO A 109 -18.63 -13.05 9.13
CA PRO A 109 -18.64 -13.16 7.67
C PRO A 109 -19.17 -11.88 6.99
N VAL A 110 -19.66 -10.92 7.77
CA VAL A 110 -20.24 -9.65 7.29
C VAL A 110 -19.19 -8.57 7.02
N ILE A 111 -17.94 -8.75 7.47
CA ILE A 111 -16.86 -7.77 7.26
C ILE A 111 -16.59 -7.57 5.77
N ARG A 112 -16.67 -6.32 5.32
CA ARG A 112 -16.44 -5.91 3.92
C ARG A 112 -15.11 -5.20 3.71
N ILE A 113 -14.59 -4.56 4.75
CA ILE A 113 -13.32 -3.83 4.74
C ILE A 113 -12.49 -4.30 5.94
N LEU A 114 -11.29 -4.81 5.66
CA LEU A 114 -10.32 -5.21 6.68
C LEU A 114 -9.01 -4.44 6.48
N THR A 115 -8.52 -3.83 7.55
CA THR A 115 -7.18 -3.22 7.59
C THR A 115 -6.37 -3.84 8.72
N LEU A 116 -5.29 -4.53 8.34
CA LEU A 116 -4.29 -5.09 9.25
C LEU A 116 -3.08 -4.14 9.23
N GLY A 117 -2.94 -3.36 10.30
CA GLY A 117 -1.81 -2.43 10.47
C GLY A 117 -0.57 -3.13 11.00
N GLU A 118 0.51 -2.41 11.24
CA GLU A 118 1.82 -2.97 11.63
C GLU A 118 1.77 -3.92 12.84
N ASP A 119 0.83 -3.74 13.78
CA ASP A 119 0.81 -4.47 15.05
C ASP A 119 0.22 -5.90 14.98
N TRP A 120 -0.12 -6.41 13.80
CA TRP A 120 -0.78 -7.71 13.68
C TRP A 120 0.11 -8.92 14.00
N GLU A 121 -0.46 -9.86 14.75
CA GLU A 121 0.23 -11.08 15.19
C GLU A 121 0.47 -12.04 14.03
N PRO A 122 1.70 -12.57 13.86
CA PRO A 122 2.11 -13.37 12.71
C PRO A 122 1.56 -14.81 12.70
N GLU A 123 0.52 -15.11 13.48
CA GLU A 123 -0.20 -16.37 13.31
C GLU A 123 -0.73 -16.41 11.87
N THR A 124 -0.46 -17.51 11.17
CA THR A 124 -0.77 -17.64 9.75
C THR A 124 -2.28 -17.47 9.51
N LEU A 125 -2.66 -16.39 8.83
CA LEU A 125 -4.07 -16.00 8.71
C LEU A 125 -4.77 -16.76 7.60
N ASN A 126 -5.93 -17.32 7.94
CA ASN A 126 -6.89 -17.79 6.95
C ASN A 126 -8.09 -16.83 6.91
N LEU A 127 -8.23 -16.09 5.82
CA LEU A 127 -9.31 -15.11 5.65
C LEU A 127 -10.49 -15.65 4.82
N THR A 128 -10.52 -16.95 4.46
CA THR A 128 -11.59 -17.52 3.62
C THR A 128 -12.96 -17.48 4.28
N ALA A 129 -13.02 -17.48 5.62
CA ALA A 129 -14.26 -17.36 6.38
C ALA A 129 -14.94 -15.99 6.23
N LEU A 130 -14.19 -14.95 5.80
CA LEU A 130 -14.73 -13.61 5.58
C LEU A 130 -15.37 -13.52 4.18
N THR A 131 -16.48 -14.22 4.01
CA THR A 131 -17.11 -14.41 2.69
C THR A 131 -17.62 -13.13 2.03
N LYS A 132 -17.84 -12.04 2.78
CA LYS A 132 -18.20 -10.72 2.23
C LYS A 132 -17.03 -9.72 2.15
N LEU A 133 -15.79 -10.15 2.41
CA LEU A 133 -14.64 -9.25 2.39
C LEU A 133 -14.33 -8.77 0.97
N GLU A 134 -14.55 -7.48 0.71
CA GLU A 134 -14.32 -6.87 -0.60
C GLU A 134 -12.98 -6.11 -0.65
N ASN A 135 -12.54 -5.55 0.48
CA ASN A 135 -11.38 -4.66 0.53
C ASN A 135 -10.43 -5.06 1.67
N LEU A 136 -9.17 -5.32 1.33
CA LEU A 136 -8.16 -5.76 2.27
C LEU A 136 -6.89 -4.93 2.12
N SER A 137 -6.40 -4.39 3.23
CA SER A 137 -5.08 -3.78 3.31
C SER A 137 -4.28 -4.43 4.45
N ILE A 138 -3.07 -4.89 4.14
CA ILE A 138 -2.22 -5.63 5.08
C ILE A 138 -0.83 -5.02 5.08
N ASP A 139 -0.30 -4.75 6.26
CA ASP A 139 1.08 -4.31 6.45
C ASP A 139 1.99 -5.47 6.82
N TYR A 140 2.89 -5.87 5.93
CA TYR A 140 3.81 -6.99 6.12
C TYR A 140 5.09 -6.59 6.88
N HIS A 141 5.23 -5.35 7.34
CA HIS A 141 6.50 -4.87 7.91
C HIS A 141 6.99 -5.72 9.10
N LYS A 142 6.09 -6.11 10.02
CA LYS A 142 6.46 -6.90 11.21
C LYS A 142 6.61 -8.40 10.99
N LEU A 143 6.39 -8.90 9.77
CA LEU A 143 6.65 -10.31 9.46
C LEU A 143 8.14 -10.60 9.24
N LEU A 144 8.95 -9.56 9.05
CA LEU A 144 10.40 -9.70 9.03
C LEU A 144 10.93 -9.84 10.45
N TYR A 145 11.72 -10.89 10.68
CA TYR A 145 12.43 -11.10 11.93
C TYR A 145 13.85 -11.60 11.67
N TYR A 146 14.71 -11.43 12.67
CA TYR A 146 16.05 -11.98 12.65
C TYR A 146 16.09 -13.28 13.42
N ASP A 147 16.39 -14.37 12.73
CA ASP A 147 16.55 -15.69 13.32
C ASP A 147 17.97 -15.84 13.85
N GLN A 148 18.16 -15.52 15.14
CA GLN A 148 19.47 -15.55 15.81
C GLN A 148 20.23 -16.88 15.62
N PRO A 149 19.60 -18.07 15.80
CA PRO A 149 20.27 -19.35 15.57
C PRO A 149 20.89 -19.51 14.18
N SER A 150 20.17 -19.12 13.12
CA SER A 150 20.66 -19.22 11.74
C SER A 150 21.40 -17.98 11.25
N ARG A 151 21.40 -16.90 12.04
CA ARG A 151 21.96 -15.58 11.70
C ARG A 151 21.43 -15.03 10.37
N GLN A 152 20.16 -15.27 10.09
CA GLN A 152 19.51 -14.86 8.84
C GLN A 152 18.22 -14.08 9.10
N LEU A 153 17.92 -13.16 8.20
CA LEU A 153 16.59 -12.56 8.15
C LEU A 153 15.61 -13.56 7.55
N ARG A 154 14.45 -13.70 8.18
CA ARG A 154 13.36 -14.56 7.73
C ARG A 154 12.06 -13.76 7.69
N ILE A 155 11.18 -14.17 6.78
CA ILE A 155 9.85 -13.59 6.63
C ILE A 155 8.85 -14.63 7.10
N LEU A 156 8.09 -14.32 8.15
CA LEU A 156 7.02 -15.19 8.64
C LEU A 156 5.91 -15.29 7.59
N PRO A 157 5.26 -16.47 7.48
CA PRO A 157 4.08 -16.61 6.63
C PRO A 157 2.98 -15.69 7.12
N GLY A 158 2.54 -14.79 6.25
CA GLY A 158 1.49 -13.83 6.57
C GLY A 158 0.09 -14.44 6.44
N VAL A 159 -0.64 -14.00 5.42
CA VAL A 159 -1.92 -14.60 5.05
C VAL A 159 -1.68 -15.85 4.20
N LYS A 160 -2.29 -16.97 4.57
CA LYS A 160 -2.22 -18.24 3.83
C LYS A 160 -3.27 -18.34 2.73
N SER A 161 -4.44 -17.74 2.95
CA SER A 161 -5.55 -17.83 2.00
C SER A 161 -6.45 -16.61 2.08
N LEU A 162 -6.84 -16.12 0.90
CA LEU A 162 -7.72 -14.97 0.70
C LEU A 162 -9.13 -15.43 0.31
N PRO A 163 -10.19 -14.68 0.65
CA PRO A 163 -11.55 -15.03 0.25
C PRO A 163 -11.79 -14.68 -1.23
N PRO A 164 -12.58 -15.49 -1.97
CA PRO A 164 -12.86 -15.26 -3.40
C PRO A 164 -13.73 -14.03 -3.68
N SER A 165 -14.33 -13.43 -2.65
CA SER A 165 -15.09 -12.17 -2.73
C SER A 165 -14.21 -10.93 -2.82
N LEU A 166 -12.89 -11.07 -2.60
CA LEU A 166 -11.98 -9.95 -2.56
C LEU A 166 -11.91 -9.22 -3.91
N ARG A 167 -12.13 -7.90 -3.85
CA ARG A 167 -12.11 -7.02 -5.02
C ARG A 167 -10.91 -6.08 -5.01
N ARG A 168 -10.44 -5.65 -3.84
CA ARG A 168 -9.32 -4.72 -3.72
C ARG A 168 -8.33 -5.18 -2.67
N LEU A 169 -7.06 -5.27 -3.05
CA LEU A 169 -5.97 -5.72 -2.19
C LEU A 169 -4.83 -4.71 -2.18
N GLU A 170 -4.39 -4.32 -0.99
CA GLU A 170 -3.16 -3.55 -0.77
C GLU A 170 -2.24 -4.31 0.19
N ILE A 171 -1.05 -4.66 -0.29
CA ILE A 171 0.03 -5.24 0.53
C ILE A 171 1.10 -4.16 0.71
N LEU A 172 1.38 -3.81 1.97
CA LEU A 172 2.31 -2.76 2.36
C LEU A 172 3.58 -3.35 2.97
N HIS A 173 4.70 -2.67 2.75
CA HIS A 173 6.00 -2.92 3.37
C HIS A 173 6.46 -4.39 3.30
N PHE A 174 6.19 -5.06 2.18
CA PHE A 174 6.68 -6.42 1.97
C PHE A 174 8.20 -6.42 1.73
N HIS A 175 8.90 -7.40 2.30
CA HIS A 175 10.36 -7.51 2.26
C HIS A 175 10.88 -8.59 1.29
N GLY A 176 10.00 -9.45 0.76
CA GLY A 176 10.36 -10.52 -0.17
C GLY A 176 10.20 -10.14 -1.64
N PRO A 177 10.58 -11.03 -2.57
CA PRO A 177 10.30 -10.89 -3.99
C PRO A 177 8.79 -10.94 -4.23
N ALA A 178 8.26 -10.04 -5.06
CA ALA A 178 6.82 -9.93 -5.27
C ALA A 178 6.20 -11.23 -5.83
N GLU A 179 6.99 -12.05 -6.52
CA GLU A 179 6.61 -13.39 -7.02
C GLU A 179 5.98 -14.26 -5.94
N ASP A 180 6.51 -14.22 -4.72
CA ASP A 180 6.05 -15.05 -3.59
C ASP A 180 4.59 -14.75 -3.19
N LEU A 181 4.08 -13.57 -3.55
CA LEU A 181 2.71 -13.17 -3.24
C LEU A 181 1.71 -13.65 -4.30
N PHE A 182 2.14 -13.89 -5.53
CA PHE A 182 1.21 -14.18 -6.63
C PHE A 182 0.47 -15.52 -6.51
N PRO A 183 1.04 -16.61 -5.96
CA PRO A 183 0.25 -17.81 -5.65
C PRO A 183 -0.96 -17.51 -4.76
N LEU A 184 -0.78 -16.63 -3.76
CA LEU A 184 -1.87 -16.18 -2.89
C LEU A 184 -2.85 -15.26 -3.63
N ILE A 185 -2.34 -14.28 -4.37
CA ILE A 185 -3.16 -13.26 -5.05
C ILE A 185 -4.02 -13.88 -6.17
N ASN A 186 -3.48 -14.86 -6.91
CA ASN A 186 -4.20 -15.55 -7.99
C ASN A 186 -5.40 -16.36 -7.51
N SER A 187 -5.56 -16.60 -6.20
CA SER A 187 -6.77 -17.18 -5.61
C SER A 187 -7.97 -16.21 -5.58
N CYS A 188 -7.79 -14.95 -5.97
CA CYS A 188 -8.81 -13.90 -5.97
C CYS A 188 -9.27 -13.55 -7.41
N PRO A 189 -10.18 -14.32 -8.02
CA PRO A 189 -10.54 -14.13 -9.43
C PRO A 189 -11.26 -12.80 -9.70
N LYS A 190 -11.92 -12.22 -8.69
CA LYS A 190 -12.71 -10.98 -8.79
C LYS A 190 -11.92 -9.71 -8.46
N LEU A 191 -10.60 -9.81 -8.34
CA LEU A 191 -9.75 -8.69 -7.96
C LEU A 191 -9.74 -7.63 -9.08
N VAL A 192 -10.18 -6.42 -8.73
CA VAL A 192 -10.23 -5.24 -9.61
C VAL A 192 -9.14 -4.21 -9.31
N GLU A 193 -8.58 -4.23 -8.11
CA GLU A 193 -7.46 -3.38 -7.72
C GLU A 193 -6.42 -4.17 -6.94
N LEU A 194 -5.16 -4.09 -7.37
CA LEU A 194 -4.01 -4.65 -6.69
C LEU A 194 -2.97 -3.56 -6.45
N ARG A 195 -2.55 -3.40 -5.19
CA ARG A 195 -1.45 -2.51 -4.82
C ARG A 195 -0.37 -3.28 -4.08
N LEU A 196 0.81 -3.35 -4.68
CA LEU A 196 2.00 -3.93 -4.06
C LEU A 196 2.95 -2.80 -3.70
N VAL A 197 3.23 -2.64 -2.41
CA VAL A 197 4.16 -1.63 -1.89
C VAL A 197 5.24 -2.36 -1.11
N GLN A 198 6.46 -2.39 -1.64
CA GLN A 198 7.59 -2.96 -0.93
C GLN A 198 8.07 -2.03 0.20
N CYS A 199 8.74 -2.61 1.19
CA CYS A 199 9.55 -1.84 2.11
C CYS A 199 10.75 -1.30 1.33
N THR A 200 10.99 0.01 1.38
CA THR A 200 12.05 0.68 0.63
C THR A 200 12.87 1.57 1.55
N MET A 201 14.06 1.96 1.10
CA MET A 201 14.86 2.94 1.83
C MET A 201 14.15 4.30 2.01
N PHE A 202 13.14 4.59 1.18
CA PHE A 202 12.41 5.86 1.22
C PHE A 202 11.28 5.87 2.26
N ASN A 203 10.47 4.80 2.31
CA ASN A 203 9.33 4.74 3.25
C ASN A 203 9.76 4.39 4.68
N ASN A 204 10.74 3.48 4.82
CA ASN A 204 11.23 2.99 6.10
C ASN A 204 12.76 2.77 6.11
N PRO A 205 13.57 3.84 6.11
CA PRO A 205 15.03 3.75 6.14
C PRO A 205 15.58 3.09 7.41
N LYS A 206 14.76 2.97 8.48
CA LYS A 206 15.13 2.33 9.75
C LYS A 206 14.77 0.85 9.83
N CYS A 207 14.24 0.28 8.76
CA CYS A 207 13.93 -1.15 8.74
C CYS A 207 15.20 -1.99 8.91
N MET A 208 15.12 -3.05 9.73
CA MET A 208 16.24 -3.95 10.00
C MET A 208 16.74 -4.69 8.76
N LEU A 209 15.92 -4.82 7.70
CA LEU A 209 16.32 -5.39 6.41
C LEU A 209 17.60 -4.73 5.90
N TRP A 210 17.66 -3.41 6.01
CA TRP A 210 18.73 -2.59 5.46
C TRP A 210 20.05 -2.70 6.21
N ARG A 211 20.07 -3.37 7.37
CA ARG A 211 21.32 -3.62 8.12
C ARG A 211 22.21 -4.65 7.44
N VAL A 212 21.62 -5.59 6.70
CA VAL A 212 22.33 -6.71 6.05
C VAL A 212 22.06 -6.83 4.56
N ASN A 213 21.07 -6.10 4.04
CA ASN A 213 20.61 -6.25 2.68
C ASN A 213 20.76 -4.93 1.89
N ALA A 214 21.46 -4.99 0.75
CA ALA A 214 21.56 -3.91 -0.23
C ALA A 214 20.82 -4.21 -1.54
N HIS A 215 19.99 -5.26 -1.58
CA HIS A 215 19.20 -5.60 -2.75
C HIS A 215 18.20 -4.49 -3.02
N ASN A 216 18.41 -3.82 -4.14
CA ASN A 216 17.57 -2.74 -4.64
C ASN A 216 16.68 -3.24 -5.78
N HIS A 217 16.07 -4.42 -5.63
CA HIS A 217 15.27 -5.06 -6.69
C HIS A 217 14.04 -4.22 -7.11
N TYR A 218 13.65 -3.26 -6.27
CA TYR A 218 12.63 -2.26 -6.61
C TYR A 218 13.16 -1.06 -7.42
N LEU A 219 14.47 -0.91 -7.62
CA LEU A 219 15.09 0.15 -8.41
C LEU A 219 15.51 -0.41 -9.77
N VAL A 220 14.57 -0.45 -10.72
CA VAL A 220 14.78 -1.08 -12.03
C VAL A 220 15.59 -0.18 -12.98
N GLY A 221 15.41 1.14 -12.89
CA GLY A 221 15.95 2.08 -13.87
C GLY A 221 14.93 2.53 -14.91
N HIS A 222 15.26 3.59 -15.64
CA HIS A 222 14.42 4.20 -16.67
C HIS A 222 14.90 3.90 -18.10
N ARG A 223 15.94 3.06 -18.27
CA ARG A 223 16.38 2.69 -19.61
C ARG A 223 15.29 1.86 -20.29
N ARG A 224 15.23 1.94 -21.62
CA ARG A 224 14.18 1.29 -22.42
C ARG A 224 14.13 -0.22 -22.17
N ASP A 225 15.27 -0.90 -22.15
CA ASP A 225 15.33 -2.36 -21.96
C ASP A 225 14.88 -2.76 -20.55
N ASP A 226 15.29 -1.99 -19.54
CA ASP A 226 14.86 -2.19 -18.15
C ASP A 226 13.34 -2.04 -18.02
N ALA A 227 12.75 -1.03 -18.67
CA ALA A 227 11.31 -0.82 -18.72
C ALA A 227 10.58 -1.97 -19.44
N ILE A 228 11.09 -2.46 -20.57
CA ILE A 228 10.49 -3.59 -21.29
C ILE A 228 10.53 -4.86 -20.44
N ASN A 229 11.68 -5.15 -19.81
CA ASN A 229 11.85 -6.31 -18.93
C ASN A 229 10.91 -6.23 -17.72
N CYS A 230 10.85 -5.07 -17.07
CA CYS A 230 9.89 -4.76 -16.01
C CYS A 230 8.45 -5.06 -16.44
N ALA A 231 8.03 -4.53 -17.58
CA ALA A 231 6.66 -4.72 -18.08
C ALA A 231 6.34 -6.19 -18.34
N ASN A 232 7.28 -6.95 -18.93
CA ASN A 232 7.10 -8.37 -19.19
C ASN A 232 6.99 -9.19 -17.89
N THR A 233 7.90 -8.96 -16.94
CA THR A 233 7.87 -9.63 -15.63
C THR A 233 6.56 -9.34 -14.90
N LEU A 234 6.15 -8.08 -14.83
CA LEU A 234 4.91 -7.68 -14.18
C LEU A 234 3.68 -8.25 -14.90
N ALA A 235 3.65 -8.29 -16.23
CA ALA A 235 2.55 -8.86 -17.01
C ALA A 235 2.34 -10.35 -16.72
N ASN A 236 3.43 -11.11 -16.63
CA ASN A 236 3.38 -12.53 -16.29
C ASN A 236 2.75 -12.76 -14.91
N HIS A 237 3.10 -11.90 -13.95
CA HIS A 237 2.57 -12.01 -12.60
C HIS A 237 1.05 -11.75 -12.52
N ILE A 238 0.54 -10.78 -13.28
CA ILE A 238 -0.88 -10.39 -13.24
C ILE A 238 -1.77 -11.15 -14.24
N GLN A 239 -1.21 -12.07 -15.03
CA GLN A 239 -1.95 -12.82 -16.05
C GLN A 239 -3.15 -13.59 -15.46
N GLY A 240 -3.05 -14.07 -14.22
CA GLY A 240 -4.11 -14.79 -13.51
C GLY A 240 -5.27 -13.93 -12.99
N LEU A 241 -5.25 -12.61 -13.24
CA LEU A 241 -6.21 -11.65 -12.67
C LEU A 241 -7.08 -11.01 -13.75
N PRO A 242 -8.08 -11.71 -14.31
CA PRO A 242 -8.78 -11.29 -15.52
C PRO A 242 -9.58 -10.00 -15.39
N HIS A 243 -9.97 -9.63 -14.17
CA HIS A 243 -10.78 -8.44 -13.88
C HIS A 243 -9.97 -7.27 -13.31
N LEU A 244 -8.64 -7.36 -13.31
CA LEU A 244 -7.78 -6.33 -12.72
C LEU A 244 -7.84 -5.03 -13.53
N GLU A 245 -8.45 -4.00 -12.96
CA GLU A 245 -8.59 -2.69 -13.60
C GLU A 245 -7.52 -1.69 -13.15
N ARG A 246 -7.02 -1.81 -11.92
CA ARG A 246 -6.03 -0.90 -11.34
C ARG A 246 -4.87 -1.67 -10.75
N PHE A 247 -3.66 -1.37 -11.23
CA PHE A 247 -2.44 -1.99 -10.73
C PHE A 247 -1.45 -0.94 -10.24
N HIS A 248 -1.02 -1.06 -8.99
CA HIS A 248 0.13 -0.33 -8.47
C HIS A 248 1.33 -1.27 -8.39
N ALA A 249 2.24 -1.09 -9.34
CA ALA A 249 3.50 -1.82 -9.39
C ALA A 249 4.42 -1.34 -8.26
N HIS A 250 5.23 -2.25 -7.74
CA HIS A 250 6.13 -1.98 -6.61
C HIS A 250 7.50 -1.41 -7.03
N GLN A 251 7.74 -1.25 -8.33
CA GLN A 251 9.06 -0.93 -8.90
C GLN A 251 9.16 0.57 -9.23
N TYR A 252 10.27 1.18 -8.85
CA TYR A 252 10.70 2.49 -9.28
C TYR A 252 11.43 2.34 -10.61
N LEU A 253 11.06 3.20 -11.57
CA LEU A 253 11.81 3.33 -12.82
C LEU A 253 12.94 4.33 -12.63
N THR A 254 13.74 4.12 -11.59
CA THR A 254 14.92 4.90 -11.24
C THR A 254 15.95 3.92 -10.71
N ASN A 255 17.20 4.05 -11.16
CA ASN A 255 18.27 3.14 -10.77
C ASN A 255 18.96 3.64 -9.50
N LEU A 256 19.80 2.78 -8.93
CA LEU A 256 20.57 3.12 -7.73
C LEU A 256 21.55 4.28 -7.97
N ASP A 257 22.14 4.40 -9.16
CA ASP A 257 23.05 5.50 -9.51
C ASP A 257 22.38 6.86 -9.38
N SER A 258 21.13 7.00 -9.85
CA SER A 258 20.35 8.22 -9.70
C SER A 258 20.10 8.57 -8.23
N VAL A 259 19.94 7.55 -7.37
CA VAL A 259 19.81 7.75 -5.92
C VAL A 259 21.12 8.28 -5.34
N TYR A 260 22.28 7.73 -5.75
CA TYR A 260 23.58 8.23 -5.31
C TYR A 260 23.87 9.64 -5.80
N GLN A 261 23.59 9.93 -7.07
CA GLN A 261 23.77 11.25 -7.64
C GLN A 261 23.00 12.31 -6.83
N HIS A 262 21.74 12.03 -6.48
CA HIS A 262 20.97 12.92 -5.59
C HIS A 262 21.66 13.15 -4.24
N ARG A 263 22.21 12.11 -3.63
CA ARG A 263 22.83 12.20 -2.31
C ARG A 263 24.17 12.93 -2.33
N LEU A 264 24.99 12.65 -3.33
CA LEU A 264 26.37 13.11 -3.39
C LEU A 264 26.50 14.48 -4.06
N GLU A 265 25.71 14.72 -5.11
CA GLU A 265 25.88 15.89 -5.99
C GLU A 265 24.79 16.94 -5.75
N HIS A 266 23.58 16.53 -5.33
CA HIS A 266 22.45 17.46 -5.16
C HIS A 266 22.31 18.00 -3.73
N LYS A 267 23.40 18.02 -2.96
CA LYS A 267 23.44 18.44 -1.54
C LYS A 267 22.84 19.81 -1.27
N ARG A 268 23.01 20.76 -2.20
CA ARG A 268 22.42 22.11 -2.13
C ARG A 268 20.87 22.12 -2.10
N HIS A 269 20.24 21.02 -2.52
CA HIS A 269 18.79 20.84 -2.55
C HIS A 269 18.28 19.96 -1.42
N HIS A 270 19.14 19.55 -0.48
CA HIS A 270 18.73 18.82 0.72
C HIS A 270 18.02 19.77 1.69
N PRO A 271 17.14 19.26 2.57
CA PRO A 271 16.47 20.11 3.56
C PRO A 271 17.46 20.90 4.43
N PRO A 272 17.15 22.16 4.80
CA PRO A 272 18.03 22.96 5.66
C PRO A 272 18.40 22.24 6.96
N GLY A 273 19.68 22.32 7.34
CA GLY A 273 20.21 21.67 8.53
C GLY A 273 20.32 20.15 8.44
N HIS A 274 19.90 19.54 7.33
CA HIS A 274 20.16 18.12 7.08
C HIS A 274 21.62 17.95 6.66
N ARG A 275 22.37 17.17 7.45
CA ARG A 275 23.63 16.60 7.01
C ARG A 275 23.31 15.16 6.65
N ASP A 276 23.46 14.78 5.38
CA ASP A 276 23.54 13.37 4.99
C ASP A 276 24.84 12.84 5.60
N ARG A 277 24.77 12.50 6.89
CA ARG A 277 25.85 11.83 7.59
C ARG A 277 25.76 10.39 7.15
N THR A 278 26.85 9.86 6.62
CA THR A 278 27.02 8.43 6.42
C THR A 278 27.19 7.72 7.77
N ASP A 279 26.43 8.08 8.81
CA ASP A 279 26.33 7.40 10.10
C ASP A 279 25.34 6.22 9.95
N PRO A 280 25.45 5.12 10.72
CA PRO A 280 24.62 3.94 10.53
C PRO A 280 23.17 4.19 10.99
N VAL A 281 22.28 3.31 10.52
CA VAL A 281 20.81 3.35 10.63
C VAL A 281 20.25 3.62 12.04
N ASP A 282 21.05 3.39 13.09
CA ASP A 282 20.66 3.57 14.50
C ASP A 282 21.26 4.83 15.17
N GLY A 283 21.93 5.71 14.41
CA GLY A 283 22.57 6.92 14.96
C GLY A 283 23.84 6.65 15.76
N VAL A 284 24.38 5.43 15.71
CA VAL A 284 25.62 5.02 16.38
C VAL A 284 26.84 5.52 15.60
N THR A 285 27.55 6.53 16.08
CA THR A 285 28.78 6.99 15.42
C THR A 285 29.79 5.84 15.26
N MET A 286 30.24 5.58 14.03
CA MET A 286 31.24 4.54 13.78
C MET A 286 32.64 5.07 14.09
N HIS A 287 33.28 4.51 15.10
CA HIS A 287 34.73 4.69 15.27
C HIS A 287 35.52 3.45 14.84
N ASN A 288 34.96 2.24 14.96
CA ASN A 288 35.50 1.01 14.36
C ASN A 288 34.44 -0.13 14.25
N ILE A 289 34.77 -1.20 13.52
CA ILE A 289 33.89 -2.37 13.29
C ILE A 289 33.56 -3.13 14.59
N LEU A 290 34.49 -3.21 15.53
CA LEU A 290 34.31 -3.91 16.81
C LEU A 290 33.26 -3.22 17.69
N GLN A 291 33.26 -1.89 17.72
CA GLN A 291 32.27 -1.08 18.42
C GLN A 291 30.88 -1.22 17.79
N LEU A 292 30.82 -1.33 16.45
CA LEU A 292 29.56 -1.58 15.74
C LEU A 292 28.95 -2.95 16.10
N ALA A 293 29.80 -3.97 16.23
CA ALA A 293 29.37 -5.31 16.66
C ALA A 293 28.91 -5.32 18.12
N ALA A 294 29.58 -4.56 19.00
CA ALA A 294 29.23 -4.44 20.41
C ALA A 294 27.92 -3.65 20.66
N LEU A 295 27.57 -2.73 19.76
CA LEU A 295 26.37 -1.88 19.87
C LEU A 295 25.15 -2.42 19.10
N ALA A 296 25.29 -3.56 18.41
CA ALA A 296 24.15 -4.18 17.74
C ALA A 296 23.14 -4.66 18.80
N PRO A 297 21.85 -4.28 18.69
CA PRO A 297 20.81 -4.86 19.53
C PRO A 297 20.83 -6.39 19.41
N GLN A 298 20.64 -7.10 20.52
CA GLN A 298 20.67 -8.57 20.54
C GLN A 298 19.71 -9.18 19.49
N ASP A 299 18.53 -8.57 19.30
CA ASP A 299 17.50 -9.05 18.37
C ASP A 299 17.60 -8.47 16.95
N ALA A 300 18.72 -7.85 16.59
CA ALA A 300 18.94 -7.26 15.28
C ALA A 300 20.11 -7.90 14.55
N PRO A 301 20.06 -8.00 13.21
CA PRO A 301 21.19 -8.51 12.45
C PRO A 301 22.41 -7.58 12.58
N PRO A 302 23.63 -8.11 12.47
CA PRO A 302 24.84 -7.29 12.47
C PRO A 302 24.77 -6.29 11.32
N ILE A 303 25.27 -5.07 11.54
CA ILE A 303 25.34 -4.07 10.48
C ILE A 303 26.49 -4.48 9.55
N ASN A 304 26.21 -4.67 8.26
CA ASN A 304 27.23 -4.94 7.26
C ASN A 304 27.96 -3.62 6.91
N PRO A 305 29.24 -3.45 7.27
CA PRO A 305 29.97 -2.20 7.04
C PRO A 305 30.27 -1.96 5.55
N ALA A 306 30.20 -2.98 4.70
CA ALA A 306 30.40 -2.86 3.27
C ALA A 306 29.17 -2.29 2.53
N LEU A 307 28.01 -2.22 3.20
CA LEU A 307 26.80 -1.72 2.56
C LEU A 307 26.69 -0.20 2.64
N PRO A 308 26.29 0.45 1.54
CA PRO A 308 25.99 1.88 1.50
C PRO A 308 24.92 2.22 2.52
N ARG A 309 25.19 3.21 3.37
CA ARG A 309 24.28 3.61 4.46
C ARG A 309 23.08 4.32 3.91
N LEU A 310 21.90 3.96 4.39
CA LEU A 310 20.66 4.63 3.99
C LEU A 310 20.60 6.04 4.57
N ALA A 311 20.13 6.97 3.75
CA ALA A 311 19.87 8.33 4.21
C ALA A 311 18.63 8.39 5.10
N ASP A 312 18.62 9.35 6.02
CA ASP A 312 17.46 9.64 6.85
C ASP A 312 16.21 9.94 6.02
N LYS A 313 15.05 9.58 6.58
CA LYS A 313 13.74 9.90 5.98
C LYS A 313 13.58 11.39 5.67
N LYS A 314 14.23 12.25 6.46
CA LYS A 314 14.22 13.70 6.27
C LYS A 314 14.83 14.10 4.93
N LEU A 315 15.91 13.45 4.47
CA LEU A 315 16.52 13.74 3.18
C LEU A 315 15.49 13.69 2.05
N TRP A 316 14.66 12.66 2.09
CA TRP A 316 13.68 12.35 1.06
C TRP A 316 12.42 13.21 1.14
N ALA A 317 12.22 13.99 2.21
CA ALA A 317 10.97 14.67 2.49
C ALA A 317 10.63 15.77 1.46
N VAL A 318 11.64 16.35 0.82
CA VAL A 318 11.49 17.44 -0.17
C VAL A 318 11.80 16.94 -1.58
N SER A 319 11.05 17.45 -2.57
CA SER A 319 11.39 17.25 -3.97
C SER A 319 12.68 18.00 -4.32
N CYS A 320 13.48 17.42 -5.22
CA CYS A 320 14.75 17.99 -5.64
C CYS A 320 14.60 18.58 -7.05
N PRO A 321 14.77 19.90 -7.25
CA PRO A 321 14.63 20.53 -8.57
C PRO A 321 15.64 20.00 -9.59
N GLN A 322 16.86 19.64 -9.18
CA GLN A 322 17.87 19.07 -10.06
C GLN A 322 17.45 17.67 -10.56
N CYS A 323 17.05 16.78 -9.65
CA CYS A 323 16.52 15.46 -10.03
C CYS A 323 15.30 15.58 -10.94
N GLN A 324 14.43 16.57 -10.70
CA GLN A 324 13.29 16.79 -11.56
C GLN A 324 13.74 17.14 -12.99
N ARG A 325 14.67 18.10 -13.15
CA ARG A 325 15.20 18.45 -14.47
C ARG A 325 15.88 17.30 -15.19
N GLU A 326 16.63 16.47 -14.47
CA GLU A 326 17.42 15.39 -15.07
C GLU A 326 16.61 14.11 -15.33
N LEU A 327 15.63 13.82 -14.47
CA LEU A 327 15.00 12.51 -14.44
C LEU A 327 13.50 12.53 -14.77
N GLU A 328 12.81 13.67 -14.79
CA GLU A 328 11.36 13.72 -15.02
C GLU A 328 10.98 13.10 -16.37
N GLU A 329 11.55 13.60 -17.46
CA GLU A 329 11.27 13.08 -18.80
C GLU A 329 11.63 11.59 -18.96
N PRO A 330 12.85 11.11 -18.62
CA PRO A 330 13.18 9.71 -18.81
C PRO A 330 12.36 8.77 -17.91
N ILE A 331 12.07 9.15 -16.66
CA ILE A 331 11.18 8.36 -15.78
C ILE A 331 9.78 8.31 -16.38
N GLU A 332 9.23 9.44 -16.83
CA GLU A 332 7.89 9.49 -17.43
C GLU A 332 7.79 8.65 -18.69
N ALA A 333 8.80 8.72 -19.57
CA ALA A 333 8.86 7.91 -20.78
C ALA A 333 8.88 6.41 -20.44
N ALA A 334 9.66 6.02 -19.43
CA ALA A 334 9.72 4.64 -18.95
C ALA A 334 8.39 4.19 -18.33
N GLU A 335 7.79 4.98 -17.44
CA GLU A 335 6.51 4.65 -16.79
C GLU A 335 5.39 4.48 -17.82
N ARG A 336 5.36 5.39 -18.80
CA ARG A 336 4.43 5.33 -19.92
C ARG A 336 4.61 4.06 -20.76
N LEU A 337 5.86 3.72 -21.08
CA LEU A 337 6.18 2.52 -21.85
C LEU A 337 5.74 1.26 -21.10
N VAL A 338 6.06 1.17 -19.80
CA VAL A 338 5.64 0.05 -18.95
C VAL A 338 4.10 -0.04 -18.88
N ALA A 339 3.42 1.07 -18.63
CA ALA A 339 1.96 1.10 -18.59
C ALA A 339 1.32 0.65 -19.92
N SER A 340 1.89 1.08 -21.05
CA SER A 340 1.41 0.71 -22.38
C SER A 340 1.60 -0.79 -22.65
N LEU A 341 2.78 -1.32 -22.36
CA LEU A 341 3.10 -2.74 -22.53
C LEU A 341 2.26 -3.64 -21.63
N LEU A 342 2.06 -3.24 -20.37
CA LEU A 342 1.19 -3.94 -19.43
C LEU A 342 -0.25 -3.97 -19.92
N SER A 343 -0.78 -2.82 -20.35
CA SER A 343 -2.15 -2.69 -20.84
C SER A 343 -2.37 -3.47 -22.15
N ALA A 344 -1.38 -3.53 -23.04
CA ALA A 344 -1.44 -4.35 -24.25
C ALA A 344 -1.53 -5.85 -23.95
N LYS A 345 -0.88 -6.31 -22.87
CA LYS A 345 -0.90 -7.71 -22.42
C LYS A 345 -2.09 -8.02 -21.51
N HIS A 346 -2.68 -7.03 -20.85
CA HIS A 346 -3.74 -7.19 -19.87
C HIS A 346 -4.88 -6.21 -20.13
N LYS A 347 -5.91 -6.70 -20.84
CA LYS A 347 -6.97 -5.88 -21.46
C LYS A 347 -7.90 -5.17 -20.49
N SER A 348 -8.06 -5.66 -19.25
CA SER A 348 -8.97 -5.04 -18.29
C SER A 348 -8.34 -3.87 -17.53
N LEU A 349 -7.01 -3.69 -17.61
CA LEU A 349 -6.33 -2.55 -17.01
C LEU A 349 -6.86 -1.24 -17.56
N LYS A 350 -7.24 -0.35 -16.64
CA LYS A 350 -7.66 1.05 -16.87
C LYS A 350 -6.69 2.04 -16.24
N ALA A 351 -5.94 1.63 -15.22
CA ALA A 351 -4.92 2.46 -14.58
C ALA A 351 -3.72 1.64 -14.10
N VAL A 352 -2.52 2.16 -14.35
CA VAL A 352 -1.26 1.64 -13.83
C VAL A 352 -0.58 2.75 -13.03
N SER A 353 0.01 2.41 -11.89
CA SER A 353 0.77 3.39 -11.11
C SER A 353 2.06 2.81 -10.56
N PHE A 354 3.04 3.69 -10.34
CA PHE A 354 4.37 3.35 -9.84
C PHE A 354 4.68 4.20 -8.62
N PRO A 355 5.56 3.77 -7.72
CA PRO A 355 6.14 4.69 -6.75
C PRO A 355 7.05 5.71 -7.47
N SER A 356 6.89 6.99 -7.15
CA SER A 356 7.61 8.07 -7.85
C SER A 356 8.83 8.52 -7.06
N PHE A 357 10.02 8.33 -7.64
CA PHE A 357 11.25 8.93 -7.11
C PHE A 357 11.23 10.45 -7.16
N LEU A 358 10.37 11.13 -7.92
CA LEU A 358 10.35 12.60 -7.95
C LEU A 358 9.37 13.21 -6.96
N SER A 359 8.51 12.37 -6.37
CA SER A 359 7.53 12.81 -5.38
C SER A 359 8.15 13.18 -4.03
N PRO A 360 7.49 14.06 -3.24
CA PRO A 360 7.85 14.28 -1.85
C PRO A 360 7.83 12.98 -1.05
N GLY A 361 8.87 12.74 -0.27
CA GLY A 361 9.07 11.48 0.45
C GLY A 361 9.33 10.27 -0.46
N ARG A 362 9.44 10.47 -1.78
CA ARG A 362 9.71 9.44 -2.81
C ARG A 362 8.70 8.27 -2.78
N THR A 363 7.49 8.48 -2.27
CA THR A 363 6.53 7.40 -1.97
C THR A 363 5.11 7.68 -2.48
N ALA A 364 4.89 8.86 -3.08
CA ALA A 364 3.63 9.13 -3.75
C ALA A 364 3.58 8.37 -5.08
N PRO A 365 2.39 7.88 -5.47
CA PRO A 365 2.25 7.18 -6.74
C PRO A 365 2.25 8.17 -7.90
N SER A 366 2.95 7.83 -8.99
CA SER A 366 2.72 8.35 -10.33
C SER A 366 1.68 7.45 -11.01
N GLU A 367 0.56 8.01 -11.45
CA GLU A 367 -0.55 7.25 -12.03
C GLU A 367 -0.72 7.55 -13.52
N TRP A 368 -1.03 6.53 -14.29
CA TRP A 368 -1.27 6.55 -15.73
C TRP A 368 -2.59 5.85 -16.03
N MET A 369 -3.55 6.59 -16.57
CA MET A 369 -4.75 6.04 -17.17
C MET A 369 -4.39 5.42 -18.52
N VAL A 370 -4.96 4.27 -18.81
CA VAL A 370 -4.74 3.54 -20.06
C VAL A 370 -6.07 3.23 -20.74
N GLU A 371 -6.11 3.38 -22.06
CA GLU A 371 -7.28 3.09 -22.88
C GLU A 371 -6.87 2.36 -24.15
N HIS A 372 -7.67 1.37 -24.56
CA HIS A 372 -7.45 0.56 -25.75
C HIS A 372 -8.28 1.08 -26.90
N GLU A 373 -7.65 1.24 -28.06
CA GLU A 373 -8.32 1.46 -29.33
C GLU A 373 -7.86 0.38 -30.32
N TYR A 374 -8.82 -0.38 -30.85
CA TYR A 374 -8.56 -1.43 -31.82
C TYR A 374 -8.84 -0.89 -33.23
N VAL A 375 -7.82 -0.84 -34.07
CA VAL A 375 -7.92 -0.38 -35.46
C VAL A 375 -7.41 -1.51 -36.36
N GLN A 376 -8.33 -2.30 -36.92
CA GLN A 376 -8.01 -3.47 -37.74
C GLN A 376 -7.05 -4.44 -36.99
N ASP A 377 -5.86 -4.68 -37.52
CA ASP A 377 -4.81 -5.54 -36.93
C ASP A 377 -3.84 -4.78 -36.01
N ARG A 378 -4.17 -3.53 -35.66
CA ARG A 378 -3.38 -2.70 -34.75
C ARG A 378 -4.11 -2.49 -33.43
N LEU A 379 -3.36 -2.58 -32.35
CA LEU A 379 -3.79 -2.14 -31.04
C LEU A 379 -3.08 -0.82 -30.74
N VAL A 380 -3.86 0.20 -30.47
CA VAL A 380 -3.36 1.49 -30.00
C VAL A 380 -3.66 1.58 -28.51
N ILE A 381 -2.62 1.79 -27.70
CA ILE A 381 -2.77 2.11 -26.29
C ILE A 381 -2.58 3.61 -26.11
N TRP A 382 -3.60 4.25 -25.57
CA TRP A 382 -3.55 5.63 -25.13
C TRP A 382 -3.17 5.70 -23.67
N THR A 383 -2.21 6.54 -23.33
CA THR A 383 -1.78 6.76 -21.96
C THR A 383 -1.90 8.23 -21.58
N GLN A 384 -2.39 8.50 -20.36
CA GLN A 384 -2.63 9.85 -19.87
C GLN A 384 -2.45 9.93 -18.35
N ARG A 385 -1.82 11.00 -17.85
CA ARG A 385 -1.78 11.27 -16.41
C ARG A 385 -3.11 11.89 -15.92
N PRO A 386 -3.70 11.39 -14.82
CA PRO A 386 -4.86 12.02 -14.21
C PRO A 386 -4.43 13.34 -13.58
N THR A 387 -4.84 14.47 -14.15
CA THR A 387 -4.61 15.80 -13.58
C THR A 387 -5.92 16.57 -13.54
N CYS A 388 -6.14 17.30 -12.45
CA CYS A 388 -7.30 18.16 -12.31
C CYS A 388 -7.14 19.41 -13.18
N GLY A 389 -8.08 19.64 -14.10
CA GLY A 389 -8.37 20.98 -14.63
C GLY A 389 -7.69 21.43 -15.93
N ARG A 390 -6.96 20.58 -16.66
CA ARG A 390 -6.54 20.87 -18.05
C ARG A 390 -6.56 19.61 -18.93
N PRO A 391 -7.02 19.68 -20.19
CA PRO A 391 -6.79 18.61 -21.15
C PRO A 391 -5.29 18.51 -21.43
N ARG A 392 -4.68 17.39 -21.06
CA ARG A 392 -3.25 17.13 -21.27
C ARG A 392 -3.01 16.15 -22.41
N GLN A 393 -1.78 16.21 -22.91
CA GLN A 393 -1.19 15.38 -23.94
C GLN A 393 -1.47 13.90 -23.66
N ARG A 394 -2.30 13.29 -24.52
CA ARG A 394 -2.48 11.84 -24.59
C ARG A 394 -1.36 11.28 -25.45
N TYR A 395 -0.73 10.23 -24.97
CA TYR A 395 0.36 9.59 -25.71
C TYR A 395 -0.13 8.31 -26.33
N ARG A 396 0.29 8.09 -27.58
CA ARG A 396 -0.11 6.97 -28.41
C ARG A 396 1.03 5.96 -28.47
N CYS A 397 0.73 4.70 -28.21
CA CYS A 397 1.65 3.59 -28.39
C CYS A 397 1.00 2.54 -29.30
N GLU A 398 1.59 2.31 -30.48
CA GLU A 398 1.06 1.34 -31.45
C GLU A 398 1.67 -0.04 -31.22
N PHE A 399 0.83 -1.06 -31.37
CA PHE A 399 1.19 -2.45 -31.29
C PHE A 399 0.70 -3.20 -32.53
N VAL A 400 1.56 -4.07 -33.04
CA VAL A 400 1.25 -4.95 -34.17
C VAL A 400 1.06 -6.35 -33.64
N ARG A 401 0.05 -7.05 -34.15
CA ARG A 401 -0.22 -8.43 -33.75
C ARG A 401 0.77 -9.38 -34.42
N HIS A 402 1.46 -10.19 -33.61
CA HIS A 402 2.31 -11.28 -34.09
C HIS A 402 1.84 -12.59 -33.42
N GLY A 403 1.03 -13.36 -34.14
CA GLY A 403 0.35 -14.53 -33.60
C GLY A 403 -0.66 -14.18 -32.49
N SER A 404 -0.45 -14.70 -31.28
CA SER A 404 -1.28 -14.43 -30.10
C SER A 404 -0.80 -13.22 -29.27
N GLN A 405 0.31 -12.59 -29.67
CA GLN A 405 0.95 -11.53 -28.88
C GLN A 405 0.89 -10.17 -29.59
N TRP A 406 0.83 -9.11 -28.79
CA TRP A 406 0.99 -7.72 -29.24
C TRP A 406 2.44 -7.32 -29.05
N LEU A 407 3.13 -6.97 -30.14
CA LEU A 407 4.50 -6.47 -30.13
C LEU A 407 4.48 -4.97 -30.39
N LEU A 408 5.39 -4.25 -29.74
CA LEU A 408 5.53 -2.81 -29.92
C LEU A 408 5.88 -2.53 -31.39
N GLY A 409 5.07 -1.70 -32.06
CA GLY A 409 5.37 -1.24 -33.41
C GLY A 409 6.67 -0.45 -33.41
N GLN A 410 7.54 -0.70 -34.40
CA GLN A 410 8.78 0.04 -34.58
C GLN A 410 8.53 1.50 -34.94
#